data_AF-A0A7C4NBG4-F1
#
_entry.id   AF-A0A7C4NBG4-F1
#
_cell.length_a   1.000
_cell.length_b   1.000
_cell.length_c   1.000
_cell.angle_alpha   90.00
_cell.angle_beta   90.00
_cell.angle_gamma   90.00
#
_symmetry.space_group_name_H-M   'P 1'
#
loop_
_entity.id
_entity.type
_entity.pdbx_description
1 polymer ?
#
loop_
_entity_poly.entity_id
_entity_poly.type
_entity_poly.pdbx_seq_one_letter_code
_entity_poly.pdbx_strand_id
1 'polypeptide(L)' 'MSTLLLRNIHTLITLNPQRQQIKEAAIYVNGHTLDYVGPMAALPPDRLTADR' A
#
# COMPACT_ATOMS: atom_id res chain seq x y z
N MET A 1 -12.57 6.65 -11.52
CA MET A 1 -12.00 5.36 -11.09
C MET A 1 -11.83 5.46 -9.59
N SER A 2 -12.28 4.46 -8.82
CA SER A 2 -12.21 4.52 -7.35
C SER A 2 -10.80 4.16 -6.87
N THR A 3 -10.30 4.92 -5.91
CA THR A 3 -9.05 4.64 -5.21
C THR A 3 -9.34 4.03 -3.83
N LEU A 4 -8.41 3.22 -3.33
CA LEU A 4 -8.49 2.58 -2.02
C LEU A 4 -7.11 2.62 -1.34
N LEU A 5 -7.09 3.13 -0.10
CA LEU A 5 -5.89 3.18 0.73
C LEU A 5 -6.04 2.25 1.94
N LEU A 6 -5.18 1.24 2.02
CA LEU A 6 -4.97 0.45 3.22
C LEU A 6 -3.72 1.01 3.93
N ARG A 7 -3.87 1.50 5.15
CA ARG A 7 -2.79 2.11 5.95
C ARG A 7 -2.66 1.46 7.31
N ASN A 8 -1.49 1.62 7.93
CA ASN A 8 -1.15 1.04 9.25
C ASN A 8 -1.33 -0.49 9.27
N ILE A 9 -0.97 -1.15 8.18
CA ILE A 9 -0.95 -2.62 8.13
C ILE A 9 0.19 -3.08 9.03
N HIS A 10 -0.13 -3.72 10.15
CA HIS A 10 0.91 -4.17 11.08
C HIS A 10 1.93 -5.13 10.42
N THR A 11 1.46 -6.04 9.57
CA THR A 11 2.32 -6.97 8.83
C THR A 11 1.73 -7.29 7.47
N LEU A 12 2.50 -7.03 6.41
CA LEU A 12 2.18 -7.37 5.03
C LEU A 12 3.15 -8.42 4.50
N ILE A 13 2.64 -9.52 3.99
CA ILE A 13 3.42 -10.55 3.30
C ILE A 13 3.16 -10.39 1.80
N THR A 14 4.18 -10.03 1.02
CA THR A 14 4.00 -9.65 -0.40
C THR A 14 3.97 -10.83 -1.36
N LEU A 15 4.51 -11.99 -0.95
CA LEU A 15 4.74 -13.14 -1.82
C LEU A 15 5.48 -12.80 -3.13
N ASN A 16 6.20 -11.68 -3.19
CA ASN A 16 7.11 -11.39 -4.30
C ASN A 16 8.26 -12.42 -4.33
N PRO A 17 9.12 -12.45 -5.37
CA PRO A 17 10.20 -13.43 -5.45
C PRO A 17 11.12 -13.46 -4.21
N GLN A 18 11.28 -12.33 -3.54
CA GLN A 18 12.07 -12.19 -2.31
C GLN A 18 11.28 -12.53 -1.03
N ARG A 19 9.99 -12.87 -1.15
CA ARG A 19 9.05 -13.21 -0.07
C ARG A 19 9.09 -12.20 1.07
N GLN A 20 9.09 -10.92 0.72
CA GLN A 20 9.26 -9.86 1.70
C GLN A 20 8.09 -9.81 2.70
N GLN A 21 8.45 -9.58 3.96
CA GLN A 21 7.54 -9.18 5.02
C GLN A 21 7.80 -7.70 5.34
N ILE A 22 6.76 -6.87 5.22
CA ILE A 22 6.83 -5.44 5.49
C ILE A 22 6.05 -5.15 6.77
N LYS A 23 6.70 -4.53 7.76
CA LYS A 23 6.08 -4.03 8.99
C LYS A 23 5.60 -2.60 8.78
N GLU A 24 4.50 -2.23 9.44
CA GLU A 24 3.90 -0.89 9.34
C GLU A 24 3.72 -0.45 7.88
N ALA A 25 3.05 -1.29 7.08
CA ALA A 25 2.93 -1.16 5.65
C ALA A 25 1.70 -0.35 5.21
N ALA A 26 1.69 0.02 3.93
CA ALA A 26 0.57 0.60 3.22
C ALA A 26 0.42 -0.02 1.83
N ILE A 27 -0.81 -0.05 1.34
CA ILE A 27 -1.16 -0.41 -0.04
C ILE A 27 -2.07 0.68 -0.59
N TYR A 28 -1.71 1.21 -1.76
CA TYR A 28 -2.55 2.14 -2.50
C TYR A 28 -3.02 1.47 -3.79
N VAL A 29 -4.33 1.41 -3.96
CA VAL A 29 -5.01 0.79 -5.09
C VAL A 29 -5.68 1.87 -5.92
N ASN A 30 -5.50 1.81 -7.24
CA ASN A 30 -6.15 2.68 -8.20
C ASN A 30 -6.97 1.84 -9.19
N GLY A 31 -8.28 1.78 -8.98
CA GLY A 31 -9.13 0.83 -9.69
C GLY A 31 -8.75 -0.62 -9.37
N HIS A 32 -8.02 -1.27 -10.27
CA HIS A 32 -7.62 -2.68 -10.16
C HIS A 32 -6.10 -2.88 -10.14
N THR A 33 -5.31 -1.80 -10.07
CA THR A 33 -3.85 -1.84 -9.98
C THR A 33 -3.36 -1.51 -8.58
N LEU A 34 -2.30 -2.20 -8.16
CA LEU A 34 -1.54 -1.83 -6.97
C LEU A 34 -0.49 -0.78 -7.38
N ASP A 35 -0.82 0.49 -7.22
CA ASP A 35 0.08 1.59 -7.57
C ASP A 35 1.18 1.78 -6.52
N TYR A 36 0.95 1.33 -5.28
CA TYR A 36 1.94 1.30 -4.21
C TYR A 36 1.79 0.08 -3.30
N VAL A 37 2.91 -0.56 -2.97
CA VAL A 37 3.03 -1.58 -1.93
C VAL A 37 4.36 -1.34 -1.21
N GLY A 38 4.32 -0.98 0.08
CA GLY A 38 5.55 -0.62 0.79
C GLY A 38 5.36 -0.16 2.24
N PRO A 39 6.43 0.27 2.90
CA PRO A 39 6.35 0.86 4.24
C PRO A 39 5.48 2.13 4.27
N MET A 40 4.61 2.29 5.25
CA MET A 40 3.75 3.48 5.40
C MET A 40 4.57 4.78 5.45
N ALA A 41 5.74 4.75 6.07
CA ALA A 41 6.64 5.90 6.16
C ALA A 41 7.22 6.35 4.80
N ALA A 42 7.18 5.48 3.78
CA ALA A 42 7.65 5.76 2.43
C ALA A 42 6.48 5.96 1.44
N LEU A 43 5.23 6.08 1.92
CA LEU A 43 4.08 6.33 1.08
C LEU A 43 4.17 7.75 0.47
N PRO A 44 4.08 7.89 -0.87
CA PRO A 44 4.12 9.19 -1.51
C PRO A 44 3.03 10.15 -1.00
N PRO A 45 3.33 11.46 -0.81
CA PRO A 45 2.38 12.42 -0.25
C PRO A 45 1.07 12.57 -1.06
N ASP A 46 1.13 12.39 -2.38
CA ASP A 46 -0.01 12.42 -3.30
C ASP A 46 -0.97 11.23 -3.13
N ARG A 47 -0.61 10.23 -2.30
CA ARG A 47 -1.36 8.98 -2.07
C ARG A 47 -1.83 8.81 -0.62
N LEU A 48 -1.77 9.88 0.18
CA LEU A 48 -2.18 9.88 1.59
C LEU A 48 -3.71 9.83 1.80
N THR A 49 -4.49 10.00 0.74
CA THR A 49 -5.95 9.95 0.75
C THR A 49 -6.46 9.10 -0.40
N ALA A 50 -7.58 8.41 -0.18
CA ALA A 50 -8.35 7.74 -1.23
C ALA A 50 -9.70 8.45 -1.39
N ASP A 51 -10.44 8.08 -2.44
CA ASP A 51 -11.81 8.54 -2.67
C ASP A 51 -12.68 8.20 -1.45
N ARG A 52 -13.58 9.12 -1.10
CA ARG A 52 -14.52 8.96 0.02
C ARG A 52 -15.74 8.17 -0.38
#